data_AF-A0A159ZWF8-F1
#
_entry.id   AF-A0A159ZWF8-F1
#
_cell.length_a   1.000
_cell.length_b   1.000
_cell.length_c   1.000
_cell.angle_alpha   90.00
_cell.angle_beta   90.00
_cell.angle_gamma   90.00
#
_symmetry.space_group_name_H-M   'P 1'
#
loop_
_entity.id
_entity.type
_entity.pdbx_description
1 polymer ?
#
loop_
_entity_poly.entity_id
_entity_poly.type
_entity_poly.pdbx_seq_one_letter_code
_entity_poly.pdbx_strand_id
1 'polypeptide(L)'
;MAPTGDVNKSRYSLNSLRVLLTTEVFSRYDDGIIQGAFLRAALPTELDYSAHETYSASMAYIILRVVQGYGFERGDAAMEFITSLAIGKIRLHKEVDEKLRASIKLALENKVGDIGLLLGEEAAPF
;
A
#
# COMPACT_ATOMS: atom_id res chain seq x y z
N MET A 1 20.70 -26.94 48.72
CA MET A 1 21.27 -26.39 47.48
C MET A 1 20.13 -26.21 46.49
N ALA A 2 19.75 -24.97 46.22
CA ALA A 2 18.88 -24.53 45.12
C ALA A 2 19.55 -23.25 44.56
N PRO A 3 19.47 -22.92 43.26
CA PRO A 3 18.23 -22.72 42.51
C PRO A 3 18.25 -23.49 41.16
N THR A 4 17.22 -23.54 40.30
CA THR A 4 16.77 -22.45 39.41
C THR A 4 15.69 -23.08 38.50
N GLY A 5 14.47 -22.51 38.41
CA GLY A 5 13.96 -21.85 37.20
C GLY A 5 13.97 -22.76 35.96
N ASP A 6 12.87 -23.08 35.29
CA ASP A 6 11.89 -22.11 34.83
C ASP A 6 10.63 -22.87 34.33
N VAL A 7 9.49 -22.62 34.95
CA VAL A 7 8.18 -23.20 34.57
C VAL A 7 7.58 -22.50 33.35
N ASN A 8 8.40 -21.74 32.57
CA ASN A 8 7.86 -20.64 31.79
C ASN A 8 8.66 -20.29 30.51
N LYS A 9 8.97 -21.28 29.66
CA LYS A 9 9.55 -20.96 28.35
C LYS A 9 9.15 -21.87 27.20
N SER A 10 7.86 -22.21 27.14
CA SER A 10 7.24 -22.55 25.86
C SER A 10 5.90 -21.84 25.71
N ARG A 11 5.91 -20.53 25.98
CA ARG A 11 5.18 -19.62 25.10
C ARG A 11 5.91 -19.69 23.76
N TYR A 12 5.60 -20.73 22.98
CA TYR A 12 5.82 -20.66 21.55
C TYR A 12 5.22 -19.33 21.15
N SER A 13 6.12 -18.41 20.83
CA SER A 13 5.79 -17.14 20.22
C SER A 13 4.78 -17.48 19.15
N LEU A 14 3.51 -17.13 19.37
CA LEU A 14 2.53 -17.11 18.31
C LEU A 14 3.12 -16.11 17.34
N ASN A 15 3.92 -16.61 16.40
CA ASN A 15 4.29 -15.89 15.21
C ASN A 15 2.95 -15.44 14.66
N SER A 16 2.66 -14.16 14.77
CA SER A 16 1.53 -13.55 14.10
C SER A 16 1.76 -13.82 12.61
N LEU A 17 1.16 -14.88 12.09
CA LEU A 17 1.12 -15.15 10.66
C LEU A 17 0.37 -13.96 10.08
N ARG A 18 1.12 -12.96 9.59
CA ARG A 18 0.53 -11.83 8.88
C ARG A 18 0.02 -12.37 7.57
N VAL A 19 -1.30 -12.47 7.47
CA VAL A 19 -1.99 -12.79 6.22
C VAL A 19 -1.91 -11.54 5.36
N LEU A 20 -1.23 -11.63 4.22
CA LEU A 20 -1.25 -10.56 3.21
C LEU A 20 -2.42 -10.82 2.28
N LEU A 21 -3.15 -9.75 1.94
CA LEU A 21 -4.11 -9.80 0.85
C LEU A 21 -3.33 -9.93 -0.46
N THR A 22 -3.67 -10.93 -1.27
CA THR A 22 -2.94 -11.10 -2.54
C THR A 22 -3.23 -9.95 -3.48
N THR A 23 -2.19 -9.39 -4.10
CA THR A 23 -2.31 -8.22 -4.99
C THR A 23 -3.21 -8.49 -6.21
N GLU A 24 -3.36 -9.75 -6.62
CA GLU A 24 -4.22 -10.18 -7.73
C GLU A 24 -5.70 -9.83 -7.54
N VAL A 25 -6.18 -9.61 -6.31
CA VAL A 25 -7.57 -9.16 -6.11
C VAL A 25 -7.81 -7.78 -6.74
N PHE A 26 -6.78 -6.95 -6.87
CA PHE A 26 -6.87 -5.63 -7.49
C PHE A 26 -6.66 -5.66 -9.01
N SER A 27 -5.98 -6.69 -9.55
CA SER A 27 -5.77 -6.81 -11.00
C SER A 27 -6.84 -7.64 -11.71
N ARG A 28 -7.61 -8.44 -10.97
CA ARG A 28 -8.70 -9.27 -11.52
C ARG A 28 -9.93 -8.46 -11.91
N TYR A 29 -10.18 -7.35 -11.22
CA TYR A 29 -11.32 -6.48 -11.45
C TYR A 29 -10.80 -5.13 -11.92
N ASP A 30 -10.97 -4.78 -13.19
CA ASP A 30 -10.70 -3.43 -13.73
C ASP A 30 -11.89 -2.47 -13.42
N ASP A 31 -12.50 -2.62 -12.25
CA ASP A 31 -13.63 -1.83 -11.76
C ASP A 31 -13.21 -1.10 -10.48
N GLY A 32 -13.26 0.24 -10.52
CA GLY A 32 -12.80 1.07 -9.40
C GLY A 32 -13.64 0.91 -8.13
N ILE A 33 -14.93 0.58 -8.24
CA ILE A 33 -15.80 0.36 -7.07
C ILE A 33 -15.39 -0.93 -6.36
N ILE A 34 -15.13 -1.99 -7.10
CA ILE A 34 -14.68 -3.27 -6.54
C ILE A 34 -13.29 -3.14 -5.92
N GLN A 35 -12.35 -2.51 -6.63
CA GLN A 35 -11.00 -2.26 -6.11
C GLN A 35 -11.04 -1.42 -4.82
N GLY A 36 -11.82 -0.34 -4.82
CA GLY A 36 -12.02 0.51 -3.64
C GLY A 36 -12.70 -0.22 -2.48
N ALA A 37 -13.66 -1.11 -2.75
CA ALA A 37 -14.28 -1.94 -1.73
C ALA A 37 -13.27 -2.86 -1.03
N PHE A 38 -12.38 -3.52 -1.79
CA PHE A 38 -11.29 -4.30 -1.21
C PHE A 38 -10.33 -3.43 -0.39
N LEU A 39 -9.94 -2.25 -0.90
CA LEU A 39 -9.08 -1.32 -0.16
C LEU A 39 -9.71 -0.91 1.17
N ARG A 40 -11.00 -0.58 1.20
CA ARG A 40 -11.72 -0.17 2.41
C ARG A 40 -11.85 -1.32 3.40
N ALA A 41 -12.20 -2.52 2.92
CA ALA A 41 -12.42 -3.69 3.76
C ALA A 41 -11.13 -4.26 4.38
N ALA A 42 -9.99 -4.15 3.69
CA ALA A 42 -8.73 -4.70 4.16
C ALA A 42 -8.19 -3.99 5.42
N LEU A 43 -7.58 -4.76 6.31
CA LEU A 43 -6.79 -4.23 7.43
C LEU A 43 -5.46 -3.67 6.91
N PRO A 44 -4.89 -2.61 7.50
CA PRO A 44 -3.58 -2.10 7.12
C PRO A 44 -2.47 -3.17 7.16
N THR A 45 -2.56 -4.12 8.09
CA THR A 45 -1.61 -5.24 8.19
C THR A 45 -1.67 -6.22 7.02
N GLU A 46 -2.82 -6.33 6.36
CA GLU A 46 -3.02 -7.18 5.18
C GLU A 46 -2.50 -6.49 3.90
N LEU A 47 -2.31 -5.17 3.93
CA LEU A 47 -1.78 -4.35 2.84
C LEU A 47 -0.34 -3.86 3.12
N ASP A 48 0.33 -4.47 4.10
CA ASP A 48 1.71 -4.17 4.48
C ASP A 48 2.68 -5.09 3.74
N TYR A 49 2.99 -4.73 2.50
CA TYR A 49 3.92 -5.45 1.63
C TYR A 49 5.39 -5.07 1.89
N SER A 50 5.67 -4.22 2.88
CA SER A 50 6.99 -3.62 3.10
C SER A 50 8.13 -4.62 3.33
N ALA A 51 7.81 -5.81 3.86
CA ALA A 51 8.77 -6.89 4.08
C ALA A 51 9.03 -7.78 2.83
N HIS A 52 8.28 -7.59 1.75
CA HIS A 52 8.31 -8.45 0.57
C HIS A 52 8.42 -7.63 -0.71
N GLU A 53 9.63 -7.51 -1.24
CA GLU A 53 9.91 -6.69 -2.43
C GLU A 53 9.09 -7.14 -3.65
N THR A 54 8.95 -8.45 -3.89
CA THR A 54 8.15 -8.98 -5.01
C THR A 54 6.69 -8.56 -4.93
N TYR A 55 6.04 -8.72 -3.77
CA TYR A 55 4.64 -8.31 -3.61
C TYR A 55 4.48 -6.79 -3.63
N SER A 56 5.47 -6.06 -3.10
CA SER A 56 5.51 -4.60 -3.23
C SER A 56 5.55 -4.16 -4.69
N ALA A 57 6.41 -4.78 -5.50
CA ALA A 57 6.52 -4.47 -6.93
C ALA A 57 5.23 -4.79 -7.68
N SER A 58 4.59 -5.93 -7.39
CA SER A 58 3.30 -6.29 -7.97
C SER A 58 2.21 -5.29 -7.61
N MET A 59 2.11 -4.89 -6.34
CA MET A 59 1.13 -3.90 -5.89
C MET A 59 1.40 -2.53 -6.54
N ALA A 60 2.66 -2.10 -6.59
CA ALA A 60 3.06 -0.85 -7.22
C ALA A 60 2.72 -0.81 -8.71
N TYR A 61 2.93 -1.91 -9.42
CA TYR A 61 2.56 -2.03 -10.83
C TYR A 61 1.06 -1.86 -11.05
N ILE A 62 0.22 -2.46 -10.19
CA ILE A 62 -1.24 -2.29 -10.26
C ILE A 62 -1.63 -0.84 -9.99
N ILE A 63 -1.11 -0.23 -8.91
CA ILE A 63 -1.40 1.15 -8.56
C ILE A 63 -1.03 2.08 -9.71
N LEU A 64 0.18 1.93 -10.27
CA LEU A 64 0.63 2.78 -11.38
C LEU A 64 -0.27 2.64 -12.61
N ARG A 65 -0.72 1.42 -12.94
CA ARG A 65 -1.66 1.19 -14.04
C ARG A 65 -2.97 1.94 -13.82
N VAL A 66 -3.55 1.84 -12.63
CA VAL A 66 -4.82 2.52 -12.29
C VAL A 66 -4.63 4.04 -12.34
N VAL A 67 -3.52 4.56 -11.78
CA VAL A 67 -3.19 5.99 -11.81
C VAL A 67 -3.00 6.50 -13.25
N GLN A 68 -2.32 5.75 -14.11
CA GLN A 68 -2.18 6.11 -15.53
C GLN A 68 -3.52 6.10 -16.28
N GLY A 69 -4.51 5.35 -15.77
CA GLY A 69 -5.88 5.34 -16.24
C GLY A 69 -6.74 6.49 -15.76
N TYR A 70 -6.24 7.38 -14.90
CA TYR A 70 -7.03 8.47 -14.31
C TYR A 70 -7.74 9.32 -15.38
N GLY A 71 -9.03 9.57 -15.14
CA GLY A 71 -9.93 10.24 -16.10
C GLY A 71 -10.70 9.29 -17.02
N PHE A 72 -10.48 7.98 -16.89
CA PHE A 72 -11.22 6.91 -17.58
C PHE A 72 -11.64 5.83 -16.57
N GLU A 73 -12.63 5.00 -16.93
CA GLU A 73 -13.20 3.96 -16.05
C GLU A 73 -12.14 3.07 -15.36
N ARG A 74 -11.13 2.65 -16.12
CA ARG A 74 -10.00 1.83 -15.62
C ARG A 74 -9.13 2.50 -14.54
N GLY A 75 -9.31 3.80 -14.32
CA GLY A 75 -8.58 4.61 -13.35
C GLY A 75 -9.45 5.14 -12.21
N ASP A 76 -10.70 4.71 -12.08
CA ASP A 76 -11.66 5.26 -11.12
C ASP A 76 -11.18 5.13 -9.66
N ALA A 77 -10.42 4.09 -9.33
CA ALA A 77 -9.85 3.88 -8.00
C ALA A 77 -8.51 4.62 -7.75
N ALA A 78 -7.99 5.39 -8.71
CA ALA A 78 -6.65 5.98 -8.60
C ALA A 78 -6.48 6.82 -7.33
N MET A 79 -7.46 7.68 -7.02
CA MET A 79 -7.39 8.52 -5.82
C MET A 79 -7.52 7.71 -4.54
N GLU A 80 -8.28 6.61 -4.52
CA GLU A 80 -8.35 5.73 -3.34
C GLU A 80 -7.02 5.01 -3.07
N PHE A 81 -6.33 4.55 -4.11
CA PHE A 81 -4.98 3.98 -3.97
C PHE A 81 -3.98 5.02 -3.48
N ILE A 82 -4.01 6.23 -4.04
CA ILE A 82 -3.12 7.33 -3.64
C ILE A 82 -3.36 7.71 -2.19
N THR A 83 -4.62 7.89 -1.77
CA THR A 83 -4.96 8.16 -0.37
C THR A 83 -4.52 7.03 0.54
N SER A 84 -4.69 5.77 0.14
CA SER A 84 -4.25 4.61 0.91
C SER A 84 -2.74 4.56 1.10
N LEU A 85 -1.95 4.98 0.10
CA LEU A 85 -0.50 5.16 0.22
C LEU A 85 -0.14 6.36 1.12
N ALA A 86 -0.86 7.48 1.00
CA ALA A 86 -0.62 8.70 1.77
C ALA A 86 -0.82 8.48 3.27
N ILE A 87 -1.88 7.78 3.67
CA ILE A 87 -2.20 7.51 5.08
C ILE A 87 -1.47 6.28 5.63
N GLY A 88 -0.60 5.64 4.84
CA GLY A 88 0.14 4.44 5.24
C GLY A 88 -0.72 3.19 5.40
N LYS A 89 -1.93 3.14 4.81
CA LYS A 89 -2.76 1.94 4.77
C LYS A 89 -2.15 0.86 3.87
N ILE A 90 -1.65 1.26 2.71
CA ILE A 90 -0.75 0.44 1.89
C ILE A 90 0.67 0.83 2.26
N ARG A 91 1.50 -0.17 2.55
CA ARG A 91 2.94 0.03 2.80
C ARG A 91 3.73 -0.86 1.85
N LEU A 92 4.65 -0.26 1.12
CA LEU A 92 5.51 -0.95 0.16
C LEU A 92 6.95 -0.97 0.67
N HIS A 93 7.76 -1.84 0.07
CA HIS A 93 9.20 -1.84 0.26
C HIS A 93 9.74 -0.46 -0.12
N LYS A 94 10.64 0.09 0.70
CA LYS A 94 11.04 1.51 0.64
C LYS A 94 11.39 1.98 -0.78
N GLU A 95 12.27 1.27 -1.46
CA GLU A 95 12.71 1.64 -2.82
C GLU A 95 11.59 1.53 -3.87
N VAL A 96 10.64 0.63 -3.66
CA VAL A 96 9.47 0.47 -4.54
C VAL A 96 8.49 1.62 -4.32
N ASP A 97 8.26 2.00 -3.05
CA ASP A 97 7.40 3.12 -2.68
C ASP A 97 7.92 4.44 -3.26
N GLU A 98 9.22 4.73 -3.07
CA GLU A 98 9.86 5.94 -3.58
C GLU A 98 9.73 6.06 -5.11
N LYS A 99 10.01 4.98 -5.84
CA LYS A 99 9.87 4.92 -7.30
C LYS A 99 8.41 5.08 -7.76
N LEU A 100 7.48 4.44 -7.04
CA LEU A 100 6.05 4.55 -7.34
C LEU A 100 5.56 5.99 -7.14
N ARG A 101 5.88 6.62 -6.00
CA ARG A 101 5.47 8.00 -5.71
C ARG A 101 6.00 8.98 -6.75
N ALA A 102 7.25 8.83 -7.18
CA ALA A 102 7.81 9.63 -8.27
C ALA A 102 7.04 9.42 -9.58
N SER A 103 6.69 8.17 -9.91
CA SER A 103 5.93 7.83 -11.10
C SER A 103 4.49 8.37 -11.07
N ILE A 104 3.83 8.36 -9.90
CA ILE A 104 2.49 8.91 -9.71
C ILE A 104 2.49 10.42 -9.96
N LYS A 105 3.49 11.15 -9.43
CA LYS A 105 3.63 12.60 -9.65
C LYS A 105 3.70 12.92 -11.14
N LEU A 106 4.55 12.20 -11.88
CA LEU A 106 4.66 12.39 -13.33
C LEU A 106 3.37 12.02 -14.08
N ALA A 107 2.69 10.94 -13.68
CA ALA A 107 1.47 10.47 -14.36
C ALA A 107 0.27 11.42 -14.18
N LEU A 108 0.23 12.15 -13.06
CA LEU A 108 -0.83 13.09 -12.68
C LEU A 108 -0.45 14.55 -12.83
N GLU A 109 0.75 14.82 -13.35
CA GLU A 109 1.21 16.18 -13.64
C GLU A 109 0.17 16.90 -14.51
N ASN A 110 -0.23 18.11 -14.10
CA ASN A 110 -1.27 18.93 -14.75
C ASN A 110 -2.70 18.33 -14.76
N LYS A 111 -2.94 17.17 -14.13
CA LYS A 111 -4.28 16.55 -14.02
C LYS A 111 -4.91 16.72 -12.64
N VAL A 112 -4.08 16.71 -11.60
CA VAL A 112 -4.51 16.86 -10.20
C VAL A 112 -3.62 17.91 -9.55
N GLY A 113 -4.23 19.02 -9.14
CA GLY A 113 -3.53 20.06 -8.38
C GLY A 113 -3.02 19.51 -7.05
N ASP A 114 -1.86 19.98 -6.59
CA ASP A 114 -1.30 19.71 -5.28
C ASP A 114 -1.11 18.22 -4.91
N ILE A 115 -0.99 17.33 -5.90
CA ILE A 115 -0.75 15.89 -5.67
C ILE A 115 0.53 15.62 -4.86
N GLY A 116 1.50 16.53 -4.95
CA GLY A 116 2.72 16.53 -4.14
C GLY A 116 2.44 16.53 -2.64
N LEU A 117 1.46 17.34 -2.18
CA LEU A 117 1.09 17.44 -0.76
C LEU A 117 0.57 16.10 -0.23
N LEU A 118 -0.26 15.39 -1.01
CA LEU A 118 -0.78 14.08 -0.62
C LEU A 118 0.29 13.00 -0.58
N LEU A 119 1.34 13.12 -1.41
CA LEU A 119 2.43 12.14 -1.47
C LEU A 119 3.57 12.44 -0.49
N GLY A 120 3.40 13.43 0.39
CA GLY A 120 4.35 13.76 1.45
C GLY A 120 5.43 14.77 1.06
N GLU A 121 5.20 15.59 0.04
CA GLU A 121 5.97 16.84 -0.07
C GLU A 121 5.56 17.75 1.07
N GLU A 122 6.54 18.12 1.89
CA GLU A 122 6.38 19.06 2.98
C GLU A 122 5.82 20.36 2.40
N ALA A 123 4.69 20.84 2.93
CA ALA A 123 4.10 22.10 2.51
C ALA A 123 5.19 23.19 2.57
N ALA A 124 5.37 23.93 1.47
CA ALA A 124 6.34 25.02 1.44
C ALA A 124 6.10 25.91 2.68
N PRO A 125 7.16 26.26 3.44
CA PRO A 125 6.99 27.13 4.59
C PRO A 125 6.47 28.48 4.07
N PHE A 126 5.26 28.83 4.49
CA PHE A 126 4.66 30.15 4.23
C PHE A 126 5.52 31.27 4.81
#